data_AF-A0A424LXM4-F1
#
_entry.id   AF-A0A424LXM4-F1
#
_cell.length_a   1.000
_cell.length_b   1.000
_cell.length_c   1.000
_cell.angle_alpha   90.00
_cell.angle_beta   90.00
_cell.angle_gamma   90.00
#
_symmetry.space_group_name_H-M   'P 1'
#
loop_
_entity.id
_entity.type
_entity.pdbx_description
1 polymer ?
#
loop_
_entity_poly.entity_id
_entity_poly.type
_entity_poly.pdbx_seq_one_letter_code
_entity_poly.pdbx_strand_id
1 'polypeptide(L)'
;MKDAKRELILNAAVECAKLVGYMNIQRADIAQRADVATGTVNKYFGTMNQLKRAVMRHAIEKDIPEIMLQGIANNDNQVMKLTPDRRREICLTATNL
;
A
#
# COMPACT_ATOMS: atom_id res chain seq x y z
N MET A 1 4.57 17.71 -12.32
CA MET A 1 4.42 18.21 -10.93
C MET A 1 3.30 17.51 -10.14
N LYS A 2 2.07 17.37 -10.66
CA LYS A 2 1.00 16.61 -9.97
C LYS A 2 1.40 15.16 -9.68
N ASP A 3 2.11 14.52 -10.61
CA ASP A 3 2.47 13.11 -10.48
C ASP A 3 3.54 12.86 -9.42
N ALA A 4 4.56 13.73 -9.34
CA ALA A 4 5.61 13.63 -8.33
C ALA A 4 5.07 13.75 -6.88
N LYS A 5 4.09 14.63 -6.65
CA LYS A 5 3.47 14.77 -5.32
C LYS A 5 2.57 13.58 -4.99
N ARG A 6 1.84 13.06 -5.99
CA ARG A 6 1.05 11.84 -5.84
C ARG A 6 1.94 10.64 -5.50
N GLU A 7 3.06 10.50 -6.18
CA GLU A 7 4.07 9.45 -5.94
C GLU A 7 4.70 9.57 -4.55
N LEU A 8 5.11 10.78 -4.14
CA LEU A 8 5.62 11.04 -2.78
C LEU A 8 4.66 10.54 -1.70
N ILE A 9 3.37 10.86 -1.83
CA ILE A 9 2.34 10.45 -0.87
C ILE A 9 2.13 8.93 -0.92
N LEU A 10 2.17 8.31 -2.10
CA LEU A 10 2.05 6.86 -2.25
C LEU A 10 3.21 6.13 -1.59
N ASN A 11 4.43 6.59 -1.80
CA ASN A 11 5.64 6.02 -1.20
C ASN A 11 5.59 6.16 0.32
N ALA A 12 5.19 7.33 0.84
CA ALA A 12 4.98 7.51 2.28
C ALA A 12 3.92 6.54 2.83
N ALA A 13 2.83 6.27 2.08
CA ALA A 13 1.81 5.32 2.48
C ALA A 13 2.29 3.86 2.50
N VAL A 14 3.14 3.47 1.53
CA VAL A 14 3.80 2.16 1.50
C VAL A 14 4.71 2.00 2.72
N GLU A 15 5.52 3.00 3.04
CA GLU A 15 6.39 2.96 4.22
C GLU A 15 5.58 2.92 5.53
N CYS A 16 4.46 3.67 5.63
CA CYS A 16 3.53 3.50 6.75
C CYS A 16 3.01 2.05 6.83
N ALA A 17 2.62 1.46 5.70
CA ALA A 17 2.06 0.11 5.66
C ALA A 17 3.07 -0.96 6.10
N LYS A 18 4.36 -0.77 5.79
CA LYS A 18 5.44 -1.63 6.29
C LYS A 18 5.62 -1.51 7.81
N LEU A 19 5.46 -0.31 8.36
CA LEU A 19 5.71 -0.04 9.78
C LEU A 19 4.55 -0.44 10.71
N VAL A 20 3.33 -0.05 10.37
CA VAL A 20 2.15 -0.25 11.26
C VAL A 20 1.19 -1.32 10.77
N GLY A 21 1.47 -1.89 9.60
CA GLY A 21 0.60 -2.83 8.91
C GLY A 21 -0.36 -2.14 7.93
N TYR A 22 -0.59 -2.79 6.79
CA TYR A 22 -1.40 -2.30 5.67
C TYR A 22 -2.82 -1.86 6.10
N MET A 23 -3.44 -2.61 7.01
CA MET A 23 -4.80 -2.32 7.45
C MET A 23 -4.89 -1.12 8.39
N ASN A 24 -3.78 -0.73 9.02
CA ASN A 24 -3.76 0.25 10.10
C ASN A 24 -3.30 1.64 9.68
N ILE A 25 -2.83 1.83 8.44
CA ILE A 25 -2.34 3.12 7.97
C ILE A 25 -3.38 4.23 8.14
N GLN A 26 -2.96 5.38 8.67
CA GLN A 26 -3.81 6.56 8.86
C GLN A 26 -3.36 7.71 7.97
N ARG A 27 -4.33 8.55 7.57
CA ARG A 27 -4.04 9.72 6.71
C ARG A 27 -3.06 10.70 7.34
N ALA A 28 -3.18 10.92 8.66
CA ALA A 28 -2.33 11.84 9.39
C ALA A 28 -0.85 11.40 9.34
N ASP A 29 -0.59 10.13 9.60
CA ASP A 29 0.77 9.55 9.58
C ASP A 29 1.40 9.62 8.19
N ILE A 30 0.60 9.38 7.15
CA ILE A 30 1.04 9.47 5.74
C ILE A 30 1.37 10.93 5.39
N ALA A 31 0.52 11.87 5.80
CA ALA A 31 0.73 13.29 5.55
C ALA A 31 1.99 13.79 6.26
N GLN A 32 2.17 13.42 7.53
CA GLN A 32 3.37 13.74 8.31
C GLN A 32 4.64 13.17 7.64
N ARG A 33 4.61 11.91 7.22
CA ARG A 33 5.76 11.25 6.57
C ARG A 33 6.09 11.80 5.19
N ALA A 34 5.09 12.25 4.45
CA ALA A 34 5.28 12.90 3.15
C ALA A 34 5.60 14.40 3.27
N ASP A 35 5.64 14.96 4.49
CA ASP A 35 5.76 16.40 4.77
C ASP A 35 4.74 17.23 3.97
N VAL A 36 3.45 16.88 4.13
CA VAL A 36 2.33 17.58 3.49
C VAL A 36 1.17 17.75 4.46
N ALA A 37 0.27 18.69 4.13
CA ALA A 37 -1.00 18.79 4.83
C ALA A 37 -1.88 17.55 4.57
N THR A 38 -2.69 17.16 5.56
CA THR A 38 -3.65 16.04 5.44
C THR A 38 -4.64 16.25 4.29
N GLY A 39 -5.06 17.50 4.05
CA GLY A 39 -5.89 17.89 2.90
C GLY A 39 -5.24 17.58 1.54
N THR A 40 -3.91 17.61 1.45
CA THR A 40 -3.19 17.24 0.23
C THR A 40 -3.32 15.75 -0.06
N VAL A 41 -3.25 14.88 0.97
CA VAL A 41 -3.49 13.44 0.79
C VAL A 41 -4.91 13.18 0.30
N ASN A 42 -5.91 13.85 0.89
CA ASN A 42 -7.30 13.82 0.43
C ASN A 42 -7.45 14.23 -1.04
N LYS A 43 -6.79 15.32 -1.45
CA LYS A 43 -6.85 15.83 -2.83
C LYS A 43 -6.35 14.80 -3.86
N TYR A 44 -5.32 14.03 -3.54
CA TYR A 44 -4.72 13.09 -4.50
C TYR A 44 -5.34 11.68 -4.49
N PHE A 45 -5.82 11.21 -3.33
CA PHE A 45 -6.28 9.84 -3.18
C PHE A 45 -7.74 9.70 -2.73
N GLY A 46 -8.42 10.80 -2.41
CA GLY A 46 -9.78 10.77 -1.91
C GLY A 46 -9.87 10.04 -0.57
N THR A 47 -10.60 8.93 -0.54
CA THR A 47 -10.84 8.12 0.65
C THR A 47 -9.66 7.24 1.05
N MET A 48 -9.62 6.80 2.32
CA MET A 48 -8.60 5.84 2.77
C MET A 48 -8.69 4.50 2.04
N ASN A 49 -9.89 4.08 1.61
CA ASN A 49 -10.06 2.85 0.81
C ASN A 49 -9.44 2.98 -0.59
N GLN A 50 -9.56 4.15 -1.21
CA GLN A 50 -8.91 4.44 -2.50
C GLN A 50 -7.38 4.50 -2.36
N LEU A 51 -6.86 5.08 -1.27
CA LEU A 51 -5.44 5.10 -0.96
C LEU A 51 -4.89 3.69 -0.69
N LYS A 52 -5.54 2.90 0.17
CA LYS A 52 -5.16 1.50 0.44
C LYS A 52 -5.13 0.66 -0.83
N ARG A 53 -6.14 0.82 -1.70
CA ARG A 53 -6.15 0.17 -3.02
C ARG A 53 -4.97 0.60 -3.90
N ALA A 54 -4.58 1.87 -3.85
CA ALA A 54 -3.39 2.35 -4.56
C ALA A 54 -2.10 1.74 -3.99
N VAL A 55 -1.98 1.65 -2.66
CA VAL A 55 -0.86 1.00 -1.97
C VAL A 55 -0.76 -0.47 -2.39
N MET A 56 -1.85 -1.24 -2.37
CA MET A 56 -1.82 -2.65 -2.76
C MET A 56 -1.44 -2.83 -4.23
N ARG A 57 -1.98 -2.01 -5.14
CA ARG A 57 -1.57 -2.07 -6.56
C ARG A 57 -0.08 -1.76 -6.74
N HIS A 58 0.43 -0.78 -6.00
CA HIS A 58 1.85 -0.44 -6.04
C HIS A 58 2.71 -1.57 -5.47
N ALA A 59 2.28 -2.22 -4.39
CA ALA A 59 2.95 -3.38 -3.83
C ALA A 59 3.00 -4.54 -4.84
N ILE A 60 1.93 -4.77 -5.60
CA ILE A 60 1.90 -5.77 -6.68
C ILE A 60 2.86 -5.37 -7.82
N GLU A 61 2.84 -4.11 -8.24
CA GLU A 61 3.70 -3.61 -9.34
C GLU A 61 5.19 -3.65 -8.99
N LYS A 62 5.54 -3.34 -7.74
CA LYS A 62 6.93 -3.29 -7.25
C LYS A 62 7.38 -4.56 -6.54
N ASP A 63 6.55 -5.58 -6.52
CA ASP A 63 6.78 -6.85 -5.86
C ASP A 63 7.22 -6.71 -4.38
N ILE A 64 6.38 -6.05 -3.58
CA ILE A 64 6.60 -5.82 -2.14
C ILE A 64 5.85 -6.90 -1.34
N PRO A 65 6.48 -8.05 -1.03
CA PRO A 65 5.81 -9.21 -0.45
C PRO A 65 5.20 -8.91 0.92
N GLU A 66 5.84 -8.08 1.75
CA GLU A 66 5.39 -7.79 3.13
C GLU A 66 4.00 -7.18 3.17
N ILE A 67 3.65 -6.35 2.16
CA ILE A 67 2.32 -5.76 2.02
C ILE A 67 1.36 -6.74 1.35
N MET A 68 1.81 -7.44 0.29
CA MET A 68 0.95 -8.39 -0.42
C MET A 68 0.50 -9.55 0.46
N LEU A 69 1.37 -10.06 1.33
CA LEU A 69 1.05 -11.11 2.32
C LEU A 69 -0.07 -10.68 3.26
N GLN A 70 0.03 -9.47 3.80
CA GLN A 70 -1.02 -8.89 4.63
C GLN A 70 -2.32 -8.74 3.82
N GLY A 71 -2.22 -8.35 2.55
CA GLY A 71 -3.36 -8.32 1.63
C GLY A 71 -4.03 -9.68 1.47
N ILE A 72 -3.25 -10.74 1.26
CA ILE A 72 -3.76 -12.12 1.13
C ILE A 72 -4.48 -12.52 2.42
N ALA A 73 -3.86 -12.28 3.58
CA ALA A 73 -4.44 -12.59 4.89
C ALA A 73 -5.77 -11.85 5.14
N ASN A 74 -5.94 -10.64 4.57
CA ASN A 74 -7.13 -9.82 4.71
C ASN A 74 -8.11 -9.93 3.52
N ASN A 75 -7.90 -10.87 2.59
CA ASN A 75 -8.69 -11.03 1.36
C ASN A 75 -8.82 -9.72 0.54
N ASP A 76 -7.73 -8.96 0.41
CA ASP A 76 -7.76 -7.71 -0.36
C ASP A 76 -8.09 -7.95 -1.85
N ASN A 77 -9.09 -7.23 -2.35
CA ASN A 77 -9.60 -7.40 -3.72
C ASN A 77 -8.56 -7.24 -4.84
N GLN A 78 -7.45 -6.51 -4.63
CA GLN A 78 -6.43 -6.36 -5.68
C GLN A 78 -5.51 -7.59 -5.73
N VAL A 79 -5.00 -8.05 -4.59
CA VAL A 79 -4.08 -9.20 -4.56
C VAL A 79 -4.81 -10.51 -4.85
N MET A 80 -6.09 -10.61 -4.50
CA MET A 80 -6.90 -11.80 -4.81
C MET A 80 -7.18 -12.00 -6.30
N LYS A 81 -6.95 -10.98 -7.14
CA LYS A 81 -7.05 -11.10 -8.60
C LYS A 81 -5.83 -11.76 -9.25
N LEU A 82 -4.71 -11.86 -8.54
CA LEU A 82 -3.54 -12.59 -9.02
C LEU A 82 -3.88 -14.09 -9.17
N THR A 83 -3.13 -14.81 -10.00
CA THR A 83 -3.33 -16.26 -10.15
C THR A 83 -3.08 -16.98 -8.81
N PRO A 84 -3.71 -18.15 -8.57
CA PRO A 84 -3.45 -18.94 -7.37
C PRO A 84 -1.95 -19.24 -7.17
N ASP A 85 -1.23 -19.55 -8.25
CA ASP A 85 0.20 -19.81 -8.21
C ASP A 85 0.99 -18.58 -7.79
N ARG A 86 0.67 -17.39 -8.32
CA ARG A 86 1.36 -16.16 -7.91
C ARG A 86 1.13 -15.84 -6.43
N ARG A 87 -0.10 -16.04 -5.94
CA ARG A 87 -0.38 -15.86 -4.50
C ARG A 87 0.38 -16.88 -3.64
N ARG A 88 0.53 -18.12 -4.13
CA ARG A 88 1.33 -19.16 -3.47
C ARG A 88 2.80 -18.77 -3.40
N GLU A 89 3.38 -18.28 -4.49
CA GLU A 89 4.77 -17.79 -4.53
C GLU A 89 4.99 -16.70 -3.48
N ILE A 90 4.10 -15.70 -3.42
CA ILE A 90 4.17 -14.61 -2.43
C ILE A 90 4.18 -15.17 -1.00
N CYS A 91 3.30 -16.13 -0.70
CA CYS A 91 3.26 -16.81 0.60
C CYS A 91 4.56 -17.54 0.94
N LEU A 92 5.23 -18.14 -0.04
CA LEU A 92 6.48 -18.86 0.17
C LEU A 92 7.66 -17.91 0.41
N THR A 93 7.70 -16.76 -0.25
CA THR A 93 8.75 -15.74 -0.05
C THR A 93 8.82 -15.25 1.41
N ALA A 94 7.70 -15.26 2.14
CA ALA A 94 7.63 -14.93 3.56
C ALA A 94 8.44 -15.87 4.46
N THR A 95 8.74 -17.09 4.00
CA THR A 95 9.45 -18.10 4.81
C THR A 95 10.97 -17.85 4.84
N ASN A 96 11.46 -16.97 3.97
CA ASN A 96 12.89 -16.68 3.79
C ASN A 96 13.29 -15.28 4.29
N LEU A 97 12.37 -14.53 4.90
CA LEU A 97 12.59 -13.22 5.54
C LEU A 97 12.68 -13.41 7.06
#